data_AF-A0A859QXN0-F1
#
_entry.id   AF-A0A859QXN0-F1
#
_cell.length_a   1.000
_cell.length_b   1.000
_cell.length_c   1.000
_cell.angle_alpha   90.00
_cell.angle_beta   90.00
_cell.angle_gamma   90.00
#
_symmetry.space_group_name_H-M   'P 1'
#
loop_
_entity.id
_entity.type
_entity.pdbx_description
1 polymer ?
#
loop_
_entity_poly.entity_id
_entity_poly.type
_entity_poly.pdbx_seq_one_letter_code
_entity_poly.pdbx_strand_id
1 'polypeptide(L)' 'MKPEERTAAARALIDNPLFDRLMDELEAAAINSCVNAKITDHESRAAFAAEARAIRNFRGKLKFLTEQARTEGTSAPA' A
#
# COMPACT_ATOMS: atom_id res chain seq x y z
N MET A 1 -8.85 11.62 13.51
CA MET A 1 -7.46 12.09 13.42
C MET A 1 -7.43 13.43 12.74
N LYS A 2 -6.75 14.41 13.33
CA LYS A 2 -6.42 15.68 12.67
C LYS A 2 -5.56 15.40 11.42
N PRO A 3 -5.53 16.31 10.43
CA PRO A 3 -4.72 16.13 9.22
C PRO A 3 -3.25 15.79 9.52
N GLU A 4 -2.65 16.50 10.48
CA GLU A 4 -1.26 16.29 10.91
C GLU A 4 -1.04 14.91 11.53
N GLU A 5 -1.94 14.46 12.42
CA GLU A 5 -1.89 13.13 13.02
C GLU A 5 -1.99 12.04 11.94
N ARG A 6 -2.83 12.26 10.93
CA ARG A 6 -3.02 11.33 9.81
C ARG A 6 -1.75 11.21 8.97
N THR A 7 -1.08 12.33 8.69
CA THR A 7 0.21 12.35 8.00
C THR A 7 1.29 11.65 8.82
N ALA A 8 1.39 11.95 10.11
CA ALA A 8 2.36 11.33 11.00
C ALA A 8 2.18 9.81 11.08
N ALA A 9 0.94 9.33 11.16
CA ALA A 9 0.66 7.89 11.14
C ALA A 9 0.98 7.24 9.79
N ALA A 10 0.67 7.91 8.68
CA ALA A 10 1.04 7.42 7.35
C ALA A 10 2.57 7.32 7.20
N ARG A 11 3.31 8.30 7.74
CA ARG A 11 4.77 8.29 7.75
C ARG A 11 5.33 7.16 8.61
N ALA A 12 4.78 6.95 9.80
CA ALA A 12 5.18 5.85 10.68
C ALA A 12 5.00 4.47 10.03
N LEU A 13 3.97 4.28 9.19
CA LEU A 13 3.80 3.05 8.42
C LEU A 13 4.87 2.89 7.32
N ILE A 14 5.17 3.96 6.57
CA ILE A 14 6.17 3.92 5.49
C ILE A 14 7.59 3.72 6.03
N ASP A 15 7.92 4.37 7.14
CA ASP A 15 9.25 4.29 7.74
C ASP A 15 9.47 2.97 8.51
N ASN A 16 8.44 2.12 8.64
CA ASN A 16 8.55 0.81 9.27
C ASN A 16 9.03 -0.25 8.24
N PRO A 17 10.24 -0.81 8.41
CA PRO A 17 10.81 -1.77 7.45
C PRO A 17 10.05 -3.10 7.41
N LEU A 18 9.38 -3.50 8.51
CA LEU A 18 8.55 -4.70 8.50
C LEU A 18 7.28 -4.47 7.67
N PHE A 19 6.70 -3.27 7.72
CA PHE A 19 5.53 -2.95 6.91
C PHE A 19 5.83 -3.04 5.41
N ASP A 20 6.93 -2.44 4.95
CA ASP A 20 7.30 -2.50 3.53
C ASP A 20 7.52 -3.94 3.05
N ARG A 21 8.24 -4.74 3.84
CA ARG A 21 8.47 -6.16 3.55
C ARG A 21 7.16 -6.96 3.48
N LEU A 22 6.26 -6.77 4.45
CA LEU A 22 4.96 -7.46 4.44
C LEU A 22 4.11 -7.05 3.24
N MET A 23 4.14 -5.78 2.85
CA MET A 23 3.42 -5.32 1.66
C MET A 23 3.96 -5.94 0.36
N ASP A 24 5.28 -6.08 0.24
CA ASP A 24 5.91 -6.76 -0.89
C ASP A 24 5.57 -8.26 -0.91
N GLU A 25 5.62 -8.93 0.24
CA GLU A 25 5.27 -10.36 0.38
C GLU A 25 3.80 -10.61 0.01
N LEU A 26 2.87 -9.77 0.48
CA LEU A 26 1.44 -9.85 0.15
C LEU A 26 1.20 -9.60 -1.34
N GLU A 27 1.85 -8.59 -1.92
CA GLU A 27 1.72 -8.29 -3.36
C GLU A 27 2.20 -9.46 -4.21
N ALA A 28 3.37 -10.01 -3.88
CA ALA A 28 3.95 -11.15 -4.57
C ALA A 28 3.05 -12.39 -4.46
N ALA A 29 2.49 -12.65 -3.28
CA ALA A 29 1.55 -13.76 -3.07
C ALA A 29 0.29 -13.62 -3.95
N ALA A 30 -0.32 -12.44 -3.98
CA ALA A 30 -1.50 -12.19 -4.81
C ALA A 30 -1.19 -12.33 -6.31
N ILE A 31 -0.05 -11.80 -6.77
CA ILE A 31 0.38 -11.96 -8.18
C ILE A 31 0.60 -13.43 -8.50
N ASN A 32 1.33 -14.16 -7.65
CA ASN A 32 1.61 -15.58 -7.86
C ASN A 32 0.32 -16.41 -7.90
N SER A 33 -0.63 -16.14 -7.00
CA SER A 33 -1.93 -16.81 -7.01
C SER A 33 -2.75 -16.47 -8.25
N CYS A 34 -2.71 -15.23 -8.72
CA CYS A 34 -3.36 -14.83 -9.97
C CYS A 34 -2.79 -15.58 -11.19
N VAL A 35 -1.46 -15.67 -11.30
CA VAL A 35 -0.78 -16.34 -12.40
C VAL A 35 -1.05 -17.85 -12.38
N ASN A 36 -1.01 -18.47 -11.20
CA ASN A 36 -1.15 -19.91 -11.02
C ASN A 36 -2.59 -20.40 -10.83
N ALA A 37 -3.58 -19.49 -10.82
CA ALA A 37 -4.99 -19.88 -10.82
C ALA A 37 -5.29 -20.81 -12.01
N LYS A 38 -6.14 -21.82 -11.78
CA LYS A 38 -6.55 -22.75 -12.85
C LYS A 38 -7.08 -21.95 -14.04
N ILE A 39 -6.86 -22.47 -15.25
CA ILE A 39 -7.26 -21.77 -16.48
C ILE A 39 -8.78 -21.51 -16.53
N THR A 40 -9.57 -22.38 -15.92
CA THR A 40 -11.03 -22.29 -15.82
C THR A 40 -11.51 -21.48 -14.62
N ASP A 41 -10.62 -21.14 -13.68
CA ASP A 41 -10.99 -20.42 -12.46
C ASP A 41 -10.74 -18.92 -12.66
N HIS A 42 -11.65 -18.31 -13.42
CA HIS A 42 -11.60 -16.89 -13.73
C HIS A 42 -11.93 -16.00 -12.52
N GLU A 43 -12.77 -16.50 -11.61
CA GLU A 43 -13.20 -15.75 -10.43
C GLU A 43 -12.05 -15.56 -9.44
N SER A 44 -11.36 -16.65 -9.06
CA SER A 44 -10.20 -16.55 -8.18
C SER A 44 -9.09 -15.71 -8.81
N ARG A 45 -8.84 -15.88 -10.11
CA ARG A 45 -7.86 -15.05 -10.85
C ARG A 45 -8.20 -13.56 -10.76
N ALA A 46 -9.46 -13.20 -10.99
CA ALA A 46 -9.91 -11.81 -10.89
C ALA A 46 -9.80 -11.28 -9.45
N ALA A 47 -10.10 -12.10 -8.44
CA ALA A 47 -9.97 -11.74 -7.04
C ALA A 47 -8.51 -11.44 -6.65
N PHE A 48 -7.57 -12.33 -6.98
CA PHE A 48 -6.15 -12.09 -6.73
C PHE A 48 -5.59 -10.87 -7.47
N ALA A 49 -6.04 -10.64 -8.70
CA ALA A 49 -5.69 -9.41 -9.43
C ALA A 49 -6.27 -8.14 -8.79
N ALA A 50 -7.44 -8.22 -8.17
CA ALA A 50 -8.03 -7.11 -7.41
C ALA A 50 -7.25 -6.85 -6.11
N GLU A 51 -6.84 -7.91 -5.41
CA GLU A 51 -6.02 -7.83 -4.20
C GLU A 51 -4.66 -7.15 -4.47
N ALA A 52 -3.92 -7.57 -5.49
CA ALA A 52 -2.67 -6.93 -5.87
C ALA A 52 -2.84 -5.43 -6.20
N ARG A 53 -3.95 -5.07 -6.87
CA ARG A 53 -4.30 -3.66 -7.11
C ARG A 53 -4.62 -2.90 -5.83
N ALA A 54 -5.35 -3.51 -4.90
CA ALA A 54 -5.67 -2.89 -3.61
C ALA A 54 -4.41 -2.60 -2.79
N ILE A 55 -3.46 -3.55 -2.75
CA ILE A 55 -2.17 -3.40 -2.09
C ILE A 55 -1.38 -2.22 -2.68
N ARG A 56 -1.26 -2.15 -4.02
CA ARG A 56 -0.61 -1.04 -4.71
C ARG A 56 -1.27 0.30 -4.43
N ASN A 57 -2.61 0.34 -4.50
CA ASN A 57 -3.38 1.55 -4.25
C ASN A 57 -3.20 2.04 -2.81
N PHE A 58 -3.15 1.12 -1.84
CA PHE A 58 -2.91 1.46 -0.44
C PHE A 58 -1.51 2.06 -0.24
N ARG A 59 -0.45 1.44 -0.79
CA ARG A 59 0.91 2.00 -0.78
C ARG A 59 0.95 3.38 -1.43
N GLY A 60 0.30 3.54 -2.58
CA GLY A 60 0.16 4.81 -3.27
C GLY A 60 -0.53 5.88 -2.42
N LYS A 61 -1.59 5.51 -1.69
CA LYS A 61 -2.31 6.42 -0.80
C LYS A 61 -1.43 6.88 0.37
N LEU A 62 -0.66 5.99 0.97
CA LEU A 62 0.28 6.34 2.04
C LEU A 62 1.34 7.33 1.53
N LYS A 63 1.97 7.04 0.38
CA LYS A 63 2.96 7.93 -0.24
C LYS A 63 2.35 9.31 -0.52
N PHE A 64 1.17 9.36 -1.13
CA PHE A 64 0.45 10.61 -1.41
C PHE A 64 0.17 11.42 -0.13
N LEU A 65 -0.24 10.79 0.97
CA LEU A 65 -0.45 11.48 2.24
C LEU A 65 0.85 12.10 2.77
N THR A 66 1.98 11.42 2.63
CA THR A 66 3.28 11.96 3.06
C THR A 66 3.86 13.01 2.12
N GLU A 67 3.57 12.92 0.81
CA GLU A 67 4.05 13.89 -0.19
C GLU A 67 3.27 15.19 -0.16
N GLN A 68 1.94 15.14 0.01
CA GLN A 68 1.13 16.35 0.16
C GLN A 68 1.60 17.20 1.35
N ALA A 69 1.90 16.56 2.49
CA ALA A 69 2.41 17.26 3.66
C ALA A 69 3.77 17.93 3.42
N ARG A 70 4.63 17.33 2.58
CA ARG A 70 5.90 17.92 2.17
C ARG A 70 5.70 19.15 1.28
N THR A 71 4.74 19.09 0.35
CA THR A 71 4.47 20.19 -0.59
C THR A 71 3.69 21.35 0.03
N GLU A 72 2.85 21.09 1.03
CA GLU A 72 2.05 22.08 1.73
C GLU A 72 2.85 22.89 2.78
N GLY A 73 4.16 22.66 2.91
CA GLY A 73 5.05 23.52 3.68
C GLY A 73 4.79 23.51 5.19
N THR A 74 4.19 22.45 5.73
CA THR A 74 4.09 22.28 7.19
C THR A 74 5.48 21.94 7.72
N SER A 75 6.17 22.98 8.18
CA SER A 75 7.38 22.95 8.99
C SER A 75 7.07 22.33 10.35
N ALA A 76 6.97 21.00 10.42
CA ALA A 76 7.04 20.27 11.68
C ALA A 76 8.52 19.95 11.98
N PRO A 77 9.04 20.24 13.20
CA PRO A 77 10.43 19.99 13.52
C PRO A 77 10.71 18.48 13.54
N ALA A 78 11.95 18.14 13.19
CA ALA A 78 12.50 16.79 13.20
C ALA A 78 12.50 16.15 14.60
#